data_AF-A0A511JAJ5-F1
#
_entry.id   AF-A0A511JAJ5-F1
#
_cell.length_a   1.000
_cell.length_b   1.000
_cell.length_c   1.000
_cell.angle_alpha   90.00
_cell.angle_beta   90.00
_cell.angle_gamma   90.00
#
_symmetry.space_group_name_H-M   'P 1'
#
loop_
_entity.id
_entity.type
_entity.pdbx_description
1 polymer ?
#
loop_
_entity_poly.entity_id
_entity_poly.type
_entity_poly.pdbx_seq_one_letter_code
_entity_poly.pdbx_strand_id
1 'polypeptide(L)'
;MVPDEWIEHRRPGDRELLGWVRPEVDQFVAVDRLGRDLTGPVDWLAAEEALDGRGIAWLSGLWQLTHDGKVLRVRVIDVRPDAVVVATDDHGSIDVPSTRHTLPFPAPAELRPFEGDPFLLAGPLD
;
A
#
# COMPACT_ATOMS: atom_id res chain seq x y z
N MET A 1 -6.55 -1.47 -12.29
CA MET A 1 -6.27 -2.90 -12.50
C MET A 1 -4.78 -3.07 -12.73
N VAL A 2 -4.21 -4.21 -12.31
CA VAL A 2 -2.81 -4.57 -12.60
C VAL A 2 -2.66 -4.80 -14.11
N PRO A 3 -1.62 -4.24 -14.76
CA PRO A 3 -1.30 -4.55 -16.15
C PRO A 3 -0.89 -6.02 -16.36
N ASP A 4 -1.30 -6.62 -17.49
CA ASP A 4 -1.07 -8.05 -17.76
C ASP A 4 0.41 -8.42 -17.88
N GLU A 5 1.27 -7.46 -18.23
CA GLU A 5 2.71 -7.66 -18.37
C GLU A 5 3.47 -7.69 -17.03
N TRP A 6 2.81 -7.38 -15.91
CA TRP A 6 3.42 -7.41 -14.58
C TRP A 6 3.48 -8.84 -14.05
N ILE A 7 4.67 -9.29 -13.68
CA ILE A 7 4.88 -10.66 -13.23
C ILE A 7 4.72 -10.73 -11.72
N GLU A 8 3.79 -11.54 -11.21
CA GLU A 8 3.58 -11.70 -9.77
C GLU A 8 4.83 -12.27 -9.07
N HIS A 9 5.30 -11.57 -8.03
CA HIS A 9 6.30 -12.13 -7.11
C HIS A 9 5.63 -12.59 -5.82
N ARG A 10 5.79 -13.88 -5.50
CA ARG A 10 5.18 -14.51 -4.34
C ARG A 10 6.26 -15.10 -3.44
N ARG A 11 6.16 -14.82 -2.15
CA ARG A 11 7.07 -15.34 -1.12
C ARG A 11 7.18 -16.87 -1.24
N PRO A 12 8.40 -17.42 -1.34
CA PRO A 12 8.61 -18.86 -1.26
C PRO A 12 8.12 -19.41 0.08
N GLY A 13 7.37 -20.52 0.06
CA GLY A 13 6.88 -21.20 1.26
C GLY A 13 5.37 -21.05 1.47
N ASP A 14 4.84 -19.83 1.53
CA ASP A 14 3.41 -19.57 1.81
C ASP A 14 2.64 -18.97 0.62
N ARG A 15 3.34 -18.62 -0.48
CA ARG A 15 2.77 -18.05 -1.71
C ARG A 15 2.12 -16.67 -1.50
N GLU A 16 2.44 -15.99 -0.40
CA GLU A 16 2.01 -14.61 -0.13
C GLU A 16 2.45 -13.71 -1.29
N LEU A 17 1.51 -12.99 -1.90
CA LEU A 17 1.82 -12.07 -2.99
C LEU A 17 2.45 -10.79 -2.42
N LEU A 18 3.74 -10.59 -2.70
CA LEU A 18 4.52 -9.48 -2.16
C LEU A 18 4.46 -8.23 -3.05
N GLY A 19 4.25 -8.42 -4.35
CA GLY A 19 4.18 -7.37 -5.35
C GLY A 19 4.34 -7.94 -6.74
N TRP A 20 4.88 -7.13 -7.64
CA TRP A 20 5.11 -7.51 -9.04
C TRP A 20 6.48 -7.06 -9.52
N VAL A 21 6.99 -7.76 -10.51
CA VAL A 21 8.13 -7.34 -11.31
C VAL A 21 7.59 -6.81 -12.63
N ARG A 22 7.77 -5.52 -12.89
CA ARG A 22 7.42 -4.87 -14.16
C ARG A 22 8.63 -4.90 -15.10
N PRO A 23 8.54 -5.53 -16.28
CA PRO A 23 9.60 -5.48 -17.27
C PRO A 23 9.72 -4.07 -17.87
N GLU A 24 10.95 -3.59 -17.97
CA GLU A 24 11.38 -2.44 -18.76
C GLU A 24 12.30 -2.95 -19.89
N VAL A 25 12.75 -2.08 -20.80
CA VAL A 25 13.45 -2.48 -22.06
C VAL A 25 14.52 -3.56 -21.85
N ASP A 26 15.46 -3.35 -20.91
CA ASP A 26 16.55 -4.29 -20.60
C ASP A 26 16.70 -4.54 -19.09
N GLN A 27 15.71 -4.13 -18.30
CA GLN A 27 15.76 -4.14 -16.83
C GLN A 27 14.38 -4.41 -16.24
N PHE A 28 14.28 -4.42 -14.93
CA PHE A 28 13.05 -4.68 -14.20
C PHE A 28 12.85 -3.65 -13.09
N VAL A 29 11.59 -3.36 -12.79
CA VAL A 29 11.20 -2.53 -11.64
C VAL A 29 10.38 -3.38 -10.69
N ALA A 30 10.80 -3.45 -9.43
CA ALA A 30 9.97 -4.01 -8.38
C ALA A 30 8.84 -3.04 -8.07
N VAL A 31 7.61 -3.52 -8.11
CA VAL A 31 6.40 -2.77 -7.80
C VAL A 31 5.75 -3.35 -6.55
N ASP A 32 5.58 -2.53 -5.54
CA ASP A 32 5.00 -2.93 -4.25
C ASP A 32 3.53 -3.31 -4.36
N ARG A 33 2.99 -3.79 -3.24
CA ARG A 33 1.62 -4.30 -3.22
C ARG A 33 0.53 -3.25 -3.42
N LEU A 34 0.84 -1.96 -3.30
CA LEU A 34 -0.04 -0.85 -3.63
C LEU A 34 0.14 -0.35 -5.09
N GLY A 35 1.01 -0.98 -5.87
CA GLY A 35 1.28 -0.61 -7.26
C GLY A 35 2.29 0.53 -7.41
N ARG A 36 3.16 0.74 -6.41
CA ARG A 36 4.19 1.79 -6.42
C ARG A 36 5.57 1.21 -6.70
N ASP A 37 6.38 1.93 -7.45
CA ASP A 37 7.75 1.53 -7.72
C ASP A 37 8.54 1.50 -6.41
N LEU A 38 9.01 0.31 -6.03
CA LEU A 38 9.84 0.06 -4.86
C LEU A 38 11.33 0.29 -5.17
N THR A 39 11.72 0.03 -6.42
CA THR A 39 13.07 0.23 -6.93
C THR A 39 13.05 1.14 -8.15
N GLY A 40 14.24 1.62 -8.56
CA GLY A 40 14.44 2.00 -9.97
C GLY A 40 14.65 0.75 -10.86
N PRO A 41 15.07 0.94 -12.12
CA PRO A 41 15.46 -0.16 -13.00
C PRO A 41 16.66 -0.93 -12.45
N VAL A 42 16.48 -2.23 -12.21
CA VAL A 42 17.46 -3.16 -11.66
C VAL A 42 17.42 -4.48 -12.44
N ASP A 43 18.33 -5.42 -12.15
CA ASP A 43 18.19 -6.78 -12.68
C ASP A 43 17.05 -7.55 -11.99
N TRP A 44 16.69 -8.71 -12.56
CA TRP A 44 15.60 -9.53 -12.07
C TRP A 44 15.76 -9.95 -10.60
N LEU A 45 16.95 -10.43 -10.23
CA LEU A 45 17.21 -10.96 -8.89
C LEU A 45 17.11 -9.84 -7.85
N ALA A 46 17.67 -8.67 -8.14
CA ALA A 46 17.58 -7.51 -7.28
C ALA A 46 16.13 -7.02 -7.08
N ALA A 47 15.27 -7.14 -8.10
CA ALA A 47 13.85 -6.83 -7.96
C ALA A 47 13.13 -7.82 -7.04
N GLU A 48 13.39 -9.12 -7.18
CA GLU A 48 12.83 -10.17 -6.30
C GLU A 48 13.29 -9.98 -4.84
N GLU A 49 14.59 -9.78 -4.62
CA GLU A 49 15.16 -9.56 -3.29
C GLU A 49 14.60 -8.30 -2.61
N ALA A 50 14.34 -7.23 -3.38
CA ALA A 50 13.71 -6.02 -2.86
C ALA A 50 12.27 -6.29 -2.37
N LEU A 51 11.48 -7.07 -3.12
CA LEU A 51 10.13 -7.45 -2.72
C LEU A 51 10.13 -8.38 -1.51
N ASP A 52 11.02 -9.38 -1.48
CA ASP A 52 11.18 -10.30 -0.34
C ASP A 52 11.58 -9.58 0.94
N GLY A 53 12.55 -8.67 0.83
CA GLY A 53 13.03 -7.85 1.95
C GLY A 53 11.99 -6.86 2.46
N ARG A 54 11.14 -6.33 1.57
CA ARG A 54 10.05 -5.42 1.96
C ARG A 54 8.90 -6.14 2.65
N GLY A 55 8.50 -7.31 2.12
CA GLY A 55 7.31 -8.04 2.53
C GLY A 55 6.02 -7.20 2.46
N ILE A 56 4.97 -7.63 3.17
CA ILE A 56 3.71 -6.87 3.27
C ILE A 56 3.40 -6.34 4.67
N ALA A 57 4.24 -6.65 5.67
CA ALA A 57 3.98 -6.30 7.07
C ALA A 57 3.73 -4.79 7.27
N TRP A 58 4.34 -3.94 6.45
CA TRP A 58 4.16 -2.48 6.47
C TRP A 58 2.76 -2.00 6.13
N LEU A 59 1.94 -2.81 5.43
CA LEU A 59 0.54 -2.46 5.14
C LEU A 59 -0.30 -2.37 6.42
N SER A 60 0.09 -3.10 7.46
CA SER A 60 -0.56 -3.05 8.79
C SER A 60 -0.35 -1.73 9.53
N GLY A 61 0.55 -0.86 9.04
CA GLY A 61 0.81 0.46 9.60
C GLY A 61 -0.43 1.36 9.58
N LEU A 62 -0.29 2.53 10.19
CA LEU A 62 -1.31 3.57 10.13
C LEU A 62 -1.14 4.38 8.85
N TRP A 63 -2.26 4.76 8.24
CA TRP A 63 -2.31 5.49 6.99
C TRP A 63 -3.11 6.77 7.12
N GLN A 64 -2.85 7.70 6.22
CA GLN A 64 -3.69 8.87 5.98
C GLN A 64 -4.23 8.86 4.56
N LEU A 65 -5.52 9.18 4.41
CA LEU A 65 -6.18 9.35 3.13
C LEU A 65 -6.65 10.81 3.02
N THR A 66 -6.21 11.53 1.99
CA THR A 66 -6.82 12.81 1.64
C THR A 66 -8.06 12.57 0.78
N HIS A 67 -9.23 12.94 1.29
CA HIS A 67 -10.52 12.76 0.62
C HIS A 67 -11.39 13.99 0.83
N ASP A 68 -11.90 14.57 -0.26
CA ASP A 68 -12.71 15.80 -0.25
C ASP A 68 -12.09 16.95 0.58
N GLY A 69 -10.78 17.13 0.45
CA GLY A 69 -10.02 18.17 1.17
C GLY A 69 -9.80 17.90 2.66
N LYS A 70 -10.20 16.73 3.16
CA LYS A 70 -9.98 16.30 4.56
C LYS A 70 -8.95 15.19 4.62
N VAL A 71 -8.14 15.19 5.68
CA VAL A 71 -7.24 14.08 5.99
C VAL A 71 -7.93 13.14 6.96
N LEU A 72 -8.08 11.89 6.54
CA LEU A 72 -8.67 10.81 7.33
C LEU A 72 -7.57 9.87 7.80
N ARG A 73 -7.56 9.49 9.07
CA ARG A 73 -6.73 8.39 9.55
C ARG A 73 -7.40 7.06 9.20
N VAL A 74 -6.66 6.16 8.55
CA VAL A 74 -7.21 4.92 8.00
C VAL A 74 -6.27 3.73 8.21
N ARG A 75 -6.80 2.52 8.05
CA ARG A 75 -6.05 1.27 7.93
C ARG A 75 -6.32 0.65 6.56
N VAL A 76 -5.30 0.06 5.94
CA VAL A 76 -5.48 -0.79 4.76
C VAL A 76 -6.05 -2.13 5.23
N ILE A 77 -7.24 -2.50 4.73
CA ILE A 77 -7.94 -3.72 5.15
C ILE A 77 -8.00 -4.78 4.05
N ASP A 78 -7.85 -4.37 2.79
CA ASP A 78 -7.81 -5.28 1.64
C ASP A 78 -7.06 -4.64 0.47
N VAL A 79 -6.31 -5.46 -0.27
CA VAL A 79 -5.54 -5.03 -1.44
C VAL A 79 -5.70 -6.08 -2.54
N ARG A 80 -6.48 -5.73 -3.56
CA ARG A 80 -6.78 -6.59 -4.71
C ARG A 80 -6.14 -6.02 -5.99
N PRO A 81 -5.99 -6.82 -7.06
CA PRO A 81 -5.45 -6.35 -8.34
C PRO A 81 -6.23 -5.19 -8.98
N ASP A 82 -7.47 -4.96 -8.58
CA ASP A 82 -8.37 -3.93 -9.13
C ASP A 82 -8.70 -2.79 -8.16
N ALA A 83 -8.48 -2.98 -6.85
CA ALA A 83 -8.86 -2.01 -5.83
C ALA A 83 -8.03 -2.11 -4.55
N VAL A 84 -7.88 -0.97 -3.86
CA VAL A 84 -7.37 -0.88 -2.50
C VAL A 84 -8.50 -0.44 -1.58
N VAL A 85 -8.75 -1.17 -0.50
CA VAL A 85 -9.81 -0.83 0.45
C VAL A 85 -9.20 -0.42 1.77
N VAL A 86 -9.60 0.76 2.24
CA VAL A 86 -9.21 1.31 3.55
C VAL A 86 -10.43 1.54 4.42
N ALA A 87 -10.25 1.49 5.74
CA ALA A 87 -11.28 1.81 6.71
C ALA A 87 -10.80 2.92 7.65
N THR A 88 -11.69 3.83 8.06
CA THR A 88 -11.37 4.85 9.07
C THR A 88 -10.92 4.20 10.37
N ASP A 89 -9.88 4.78 10.98
CA ASP A 89 -9.33 4.34 12.26
C ASP A 89 -9.69 5.36 13.35
N ASP A 90 -10.66 4.98 14.18
CA ASP A 90 -11.11 5.76 15.35
C ASP A 90 -10.42 5.26 16.63
N HIS A 91 -9.07 5.22 16.61
CA HIS A 91 -8.22 4.84 17.75
C HIS A 91 -8.37 3.37 18.17
N GLY A 92 -8.67 2.50 17.21
CA GLY A 92 -8.94 1.09 17.50
C GLY A 92 -10.22 0.86 18.31
N SER A 93 -11.11 1.86 18.44
CA SER A 93 -12.43 1.65 19.00
C SER A 93 -13.22 0.69 18.11
N ILE A 94 -13.74 -0.37 18.71
CA ILE A 94 -14.63 -1.33 18.04
C ILE A 94 -16.10 -0.87 18.09
N ASP A 95 -16.39 0.15 18.90
CA ASP A 95 -17.76 0.64 19.17
C ASP A 95 -18.18 1.73 18.16
N VAL A 96 -17.22 2.30 17.43
CA VAL A 96 -17.48 3.29 16.37
C VAL A 96 -17.53 2.58 15.02
N PRO A 97 -18.62 2.71 14.24
CA PRO A 97 -18.67 2.16 12.89
C PRO A 97 -17.59 2.78 12.00
N SER A 98 -16.66 1.96 11.52
CA SER A 98 -15.64 2.41 10.57
C SER A 98 -16.24 2.60 9.17
N THR A 99 -15.88 3.70 8.52
CA THR A 99 -16.27 3.98 7.13
C THR A 99 -15.25 3.37 6.19
N ARG A 100 -15.72 2.59 5.22
CA ARG A 100 -14.85 1.99 4.18
C ARG A 100 -14.76 2.89 2.96
N HIS A 101 -13.56 3.07 2.44
CA HIS A 101 -13.28 3.75 1.19
C HIS A 101 -12.63 2.78 0.22
N THR A 102 -13.19 2.65 -0.98
CA THR A 102 -12.59 1.89 -2.08
C THR A 102 -11.84 2.83 -2.99
N LEU A 103 -10.54 2.60 -3.13
CA LEU A 103 -9.62 3.36 -3.96
C LEU A 103 -9.24 2.52 -5.20
N PRO A 104 -8.88 3.17 -6.32
CA PRO A 104 -8.38 2.45 -7.48
C PRO A 104 -7.06 1.72 -7.17
N PHE A 105 -6.74 0.73 -8.01
CA PHE A 105 -5.40 0.18 -8.14
C PHE A 105 -4.77 0.64 -9.48
N PRO A 106 -3.52 1.14 -9.51
CA PRO A 106 -2.62 1.40 -8.37
C PRO A 106 -3.18 2.39 -7.34
N ALA A 107 -2.72 2.28 -6.09
CA ALA A 107 -3.19 3.13 -5.01
C ALA A 107 -2.87 4.60 -5.30
N PRO A 108 -3.83 5.51 -5.10
CA PRO A 108 -3.65 6.91 -5.45
C PRO A 108 -2.66 7.59 -4.48
N ALA A 109 -2.08 8.73 -4.91
CA ALA A 109 -1.07 9.45 -4.14
C ALA A 109 -1.62 10.08 -2.85
N GLU A 110 -2.94 10.21 -2.75
CA GLU A 110 -3.68 10.69 -1.59
C GLU A 110 -3.67 9.71 -0.41
N LEU A 111 -3.39 8.42 -0.67
CA LEU A 111 -3.18 7.41 0.37
C LEU A 111 -1.69 7.36 0.73
N ARG A 112 -1.30 7.80 1.92
CA ARG A 112 0.11 7.85 2.36
C ARG A 112 0.28 7.20 3.72
N PRO A 113 1.48 6.73 4.07
CA PRO A 113 1.80 6.42 5.45
C PRO A 113 1.42 7.60 6.34
N PHE A 114 0.85 7.32 7.51
CA PHE A 114 0.48 8.39 8.45
C PHE A 114 1.74 9.06 8.99
N GLU A 115 1.82 10.38 8.87
CA GLU A 115 2.91 11.19 9.41
C GLU A 115 2.37 11.97 10.63
N GLY A 116 2.76 11.56 11.83
CA GLY A 116 2.30 12.17 13.09
C GLY A 116 2.38 11.20 14.28
N ASP A 117 2.02 11.68 15.46
CA ASP A 117 1.88 10.81 16.64
C ASP A 117 0.59 9.98 16.48
N PRO A 118 0.66 8.64 16.45
CA PRO A 118 -0.50 7.77 16.23
C PRO A 118 -1.58 7.90 17.33
N PHE A 119 -1.24 8.47 18.48
CA PHE A 119 -2.12 8.69 19.63
C PHE A 119 -2.60 10.13 19.78
N LEU A 120 -2.06 11.09 19.03
CA LEU A 120 -2.54 12.47 19.04
C LEU A 120 -3.47 12.72 17.85
N LEU A 121 -4.70 13.12 18.15
CA LEU A 121 -5.50 13.88 17.20
C LEU A 121 -4.68 15.13 16.86
N ALA A 122 -4.41 15.39 15.58
CA ALA A 122 -4.11 16.74 15.17
C ALA A 122 -5.37 17.58 15.45
N GLY A 123 -5.50 18.04 16.69
CA GLY A 123 -6.38 19.14 17.05
C GLY A 123 -5.92 20.39 16.31
N PRO A 124 -6.79 21.39 16.14
CA PRO A 124 -6.38 22.62 15.49
C PRO A 124 -5.14 23.18 16.21
N LEU A 125 -4.14 23.59 15.43
CA LEU A 125 -3.15 24.53 15.92
C LEU A 125 -3.91 25.83 16.16
N ASP A 126 -4.14 26.17 17.43
CA ASP A 126 -4.57 27.50 17.85
C ASP A 126 -3.53 28.56 17.45
#